data_AF-X1E734-F1
#
_entry.id   AF-X1E734-F1
#
_cell.length_a   1.000
_cell.length_b   1.000
_cell.length_c   1.000
_cell.angle_alpha   90.00
_cell.angle_beta   90.00
_cell.angle_gamma   90.00
#
_symmetry.space_group_name_H-M   'P 1'
#
loop_
_entity.id
_entity.type
_entity.pdbx_description
1 polymer ?
#
loop_
_entity_poly.entity_id
_entity_poly.type
_entity_poly.pdbx_seq_one_letter_code
_entity_poly.pdbx_strand_id
1 'polypeptide(L)' 'MAEIEAVPAAFGIAPYYEDGILVGFRIDDPEGSVIRKRANIVAEIHQAYPEVSIGELENARVAYFDYHVDVELRS' A
#
# COMPACT_ATOMS: atom_id res chain seq x y z
N MET A 1 -1.33 -26.26 7.89
CA MET A 1 -0.18 -25.52 8.43
C MET A 1 -0.38 -24.08 7.97
N ALA A 2 -0.52 -23.13 8.88
CA ALA A 2 -0.56 -21.72 8.50
C ALA A 2 0.87 -21.30 8.14
N GLU A 3 1.10 -20.94 6.89
CA GLU A 3 2.34 -20.30 6.45
C GLU A 3 2.45 -18.99 7.25
N ILE A 4 3.50 -18.87 8.07
CA ILE A 4 3.77 -17.64 8.81
C ILE A 4 4.28 -16.65 7.78
N GLU A 5 3.55 -15.55 7.62
CA GLU A 5 3.95 -14.46 6.73
C GLU A 5 5.32 -13.92 7.17
N ALA A 6 6.26 -13.81 6.23
CA ALA A 6 7.59 -13.31 6.54
C ALA A 6 7.52 -11.81 6.86
N VAL A 7 8.01 -11.42 8.03
CA VAL A 7 8.15 -10.01 8.41
C VAL A 7 9.10 -9.32 7.41
N PRO A 8 8.69 -8.23 6.75
CA PRO A 8 9.56 -7.47 5.88
C PRO A 8 10.76 -6.92 6.65
N ALA A 9 11.91 -6.77 5.98
CA ALA A 9 13.12 -6.28 6.64
C ALA A 9 13.10 -4.76 6.91
N ALA A 10 12.32 -4.01 6.14
CA ALA A 10 12.24 -2.55 6.21
C ALA A 10 10.88 -2.07 5.69
N PHE A 11 10.54 -0.82 6.00
CA PHE A 11 9.42 -0.12 5.39
C PHE A 11 9.68 0.12 3.89
N GLY A 12 8.67 -0.07 3.04
CA GLY A 12 8.80 0.15 1.60
C GLY A 12 7.45 0.35 0.92
N ILE A 13 7.47 1.10 -0.18
CA ILE A 13 6.29 1.33 -1.04
C ILE A 13 6.65 0.93 -2.47
N ALA A 14 6.00 -0.10 -2.99
CA ALA A 14 6.21 -0.61 -4.33
C ALA A 14 4.96 -0.41 -5.20
N PRO A 15 5.05 0.24 -6.36
CA PRO A 15 3.94 0.40 -7.29
C PRO A 15 3.70 -0.89 -8.08
N TYR A 16 2.43 -1.15 -8.39
CA TYR A 16 2.01 -2.22 -9.29
C TYR A 16 1.61 -1.64 -10.65
N TYR A 17 2.14 -2.23 -11.71
CA TYR A 17 1.80 -1.85 -13.08
C TYR A 17 1.22 -3.04 -13.85
N GLU A 18 0.11 -2.81 -14.53
CA GLU A 18 -0.46 -3.73 -15.52
C GLU A 18 -0.47 -3.03 -16.88
N ASP A 19 0.12 -3.65 -17.89
CA ASP A 19 0.26 -3.06 -19.24
C ASP A 19 0.84 -1.63 -19.27
N GLY A 20 1.72 -1.32 -18.29
CA GLY A 20 2.34 -0.01 -18.13
C GLY A 20 1.46 1.05 -17.43
N ILE A 21 0.28 0.67 -16.98
CA ILE A 21 -0.66 1.51 -16.23
C ILE A 21 -0.48 1.23 -14.74
N LEU A 22 -0.35 2.27 -13.93
CA LEU A 22 -0.30 2.15 -12.47
C LEU A 22 -1.68 1.68 -11.97
N VAL A 23 -1.73 0.48 -11.38
CA VAL A 23 -2.97 -0.13 -10.88
C VAL A 23 -3.03 -0.21 -9.35
N GLY A 24 -1.92 0.06 -8.66
CA GLY A 24 -1.90 -0.06 -7.21
C GLY A 24 -0.55 0.13 -6.57
N PHE A 25 -0.52 -0.12 -5.26
CA PHE A 25 0.68 -0.09 -4.43
C PHE A 25 0.67 -1.21 -3.41
N ARG A 26 1.85 -1.67 -3.05
CA ARG A 26 2.11 -2.42 -1.83
C ARG A 26 2.90 -1.57 -0.88
N ILE A 27 2.47 -1.52 0.37
CA ILE A 27 3.26 -0.95 1.46
C ILE A 27 3.64 -2.08 2.40
N ASP A 28 4.94 -2.32 2.55
CA ASP A 28 5.48 -3.19 3.57
C ASP A 28 5.80 -2.35 4.82
N ASP A 29 5.33 -2.77 5.99
CA ASP A 29 5.45 -2.07 7.26
C ASP A 29 5.68 -3.09 8.40
N PRO A 30 6.95 -3.39 8.72
CA PRO A 30 7.31 -4.39 9.72
C PRO A 30 6.73 -4.11 11.12
N GLU A 31 6.50 -2.83 11.45
CA GLU A 31 6.02 -2.39 12.77
C GLU A 31 4.49 -2.21 12.81
N GLY A 32 3.85 -2.14 11.64
CA GLY A 32 2.42 -1.86 11.51
C GLY A 32 2.03 -0.42 11.89
N SER A 33 2.97 0.51 11.93
CA SER A 33 2.73 1.91 12.36
C SER A 33 1.94 2.73 11.33
N VAL A 34 2.11 2.42 10.04
CA VAL A 34 1.47 3.05 8.89
C VAL A 34 0.22 2.28 8.51
N ILE A 35 0.32 0.96 8.30
CA ILE A 35 -0.76 0.18 7.67
C ILE A 35 -2.02 0.01 8.52
N ARG A 36 -1.96 0.34 9.83
CA ARG A 36 -3.13 0.28 10.73
C ARG A 36 -4.15 1.40 10.48
N LYS A 37 -3.79 2.45 9.74
CA LYS A 37 -4.68 3.60 9.49
C LYS A 37 -4.65 3.99 8.02
N ARG A 38 -5.85 4.04 7.40
CA ARG A 38 -6.01 4.49 6.02
C ARG A 38 -5.40 5.88 5.76
N ALA A 39 -5.57 6.82 6.69
CA ALA A 39 -5.00 8.16 6.54
C ALA A 39 -3.47 8.15 6.42
N ASN A 40 -2.79 7.24 7.14
CA ASN A 40 -1.33 7.10 7.06
C ASN A 40 -0.93 6.48 5.72
N ILE A 41 -1.61 5.41 5.29
CA ILE A 41 -1.42 4.78 3.98
C ILE A 41 -1.52 5.82 2.85
N VAL A 42 -2.60 6.61 2.85
CA VAL A 42 -2.85 7.65 1.85
C VAL A 42 -1.74 8.71 1.88
N ALA A 43 -1.33 9.16 3.08
CA ALA A 43 -0.27 10.16 3.22
C ALA A 43 1.08 9.66 2.71
N GLU A 44 1.48 8.43 3.07
CA GLU A 44 2.76 7.83 2.65
C GLU A 44 2.81 7.59 1.13
N ILE A 45 1.73 7.08 0.54
CA ILE A 45 1.66 6.90 -0.92
C ILE A 45 1.71 8.26 -1.62
N HIS A 46 0.91 9.24 -1.20
CA HIS A 46 0.89 10.55 -1.85
C HIS A 46 2.21 11.30 -1.69
N GLN A 47 2.91 11.11 -0.57
CA GLN A 47 4.24 11.69 -0.36
C GLN A 47 5.27 11.06 -1.32
N ALA A 48 5.21 9.75 -1.55
CA ALA A 48 6.13 9.04 -2.44
C ALA A 48 5.77 9.17 -3.93
N TYR A 49 4.47 9.29 -4.25
CA TYR A 49 3.88 9.38 -5.59
C TYR A 49 2.87 10.54 -5.66
N PRO A 50 3.34 11.80 -5.69
CA PRO A 50 2.47 12.98 -5.66
C PRO A 50 1.52 13.11 -6.85
N GLU A 51 1.81 12.40 -7.95
CA GLU A 51 0.96 12.31 -9.14
C GLU A 51 -0.35 11.56 -8.89
N VAL A 52 -0.41 10.70 -7.87
CA VAL A 52 -1.64 10.00 -7.50
C VAL A 52 -2.46 10.89 -6.57
N SER A 53 -3.71 11.15 -6.96
CA SER A 53 -4.55 12.06 -6.18
C SER A 53 -4.97 11.43 -4.85
N ILE A 54 -5.04 12.26 -3.80
CA ILE A 54 -5.55 11.82 -2.48
C ILE A 54 -6.96 11.22 -2.62
N GLY A 55 -7.83 11.83 -3.44
CA GLY A 55 -9.19 11.34 -3.65
C GLY A 55 -9.22 9.94 -4.28
N GLU A 56 -8.28 9.62 -5.16
CA GLU A 56 -8.15 8.28 -5.75
C GLU A 56 -7.71 7.26 -4.69
N LEU A 57 -6.72 7.60 -3.88
CA LEU A 57 -6.24 6.76 -2.76
C LEU A 57 -7.32 6.55 -1.68
N GLU A 58 -8.14 7.56 -1.42
CA GLU A 58 -9.27 7.47 -0.47
C GLU A 58 -10.40 6.57 -0.98
N ASN A 59 -10.55 6.42 -2.30
CA ASN A 59 -11.54 5.55 -2.93
C ASN A 59 -10.97 4.17 -3.35
N ALA A 60 -9.65 3.99 -3.28
CA ALA A 60 -8.96 2.75 -3.59
C ALA A 60 -9.46 1.58 -2.72
N ARG A 61 -9.37 0.37 -3.25
CA ARG A 61 -9.61 -0.84 -2.45
C ARG A 61 -8.34 -1.16 -1.66
N VAL A 62 -8.50 -1.51 -0.38
CA VAL A 62 -7.37 -1.74 0.52
C VAL A 62 -7.52 -3.13 1.16
N ALA A 63 -6.50 -3.98 1.00
CA ALA A 63 -6.40 -5.30 1.61
C ALA A 63 -5.28 -5.29 2.66
N TYR A 64 -5.63 -5.54 3.92
CA TYR A 64 -4.71 -5.48 5.06
C TYR A 64 -4.19 -6.87 5.41
N PHE A 65 -2.89 -6.95 5.61
CA PHE A 65 -2.17 -8.12 6.09
C PHE A 65 -1.41 -7.77 7.38
N ASP A 66 -0.74 -8.75 7.98
CA ASP A 66 -0.09 -8.56 9.28
C ASP A 66 1.06 -7.55 9.19
N TYR A 67 1.79 -7.53 8.07
CA TYR A 67 2.97 -6.67 7.86
C TYR A 67 2.97 -5.89 6.55
N HIS A 68 1.90 -5.96 5.78
CA HIS A 68 1.79 -5.16 4.56
C HIS A 68 0.32 -4.81 4.26
N VAL A 69 0.15 -3.92 3.30
CA VAL A 69 -1.16 -3.58 2.74
C VAL A 69 -1.04 -3.45 1.23
N ASP A 70 -2.01 -4.03 0.53
CA ASP A 70 -2.17 -3.83 -0.90
C ASP A 70 -3.29 -2.81 -1.15
N VAL A 71 -3.01 -1.83 -2.00
CA VAL A 71 -3.89 -0.74 -2.41
C VAL A 71 -4.14 -0.87 -3.90
N GLU A 72 -5.38 -1.14 -4.31
CA GLU A 72 -5.80 -1.21 -5.71
C GLU A 72 -6.48 0.11 -6.11
N LEU A 73 -5.86 0.84 -7.03
CA LEU A 73 -6.43 2.02 -7.67
C LEU A 73 -7.44 1.53 -8.72
N ARG A 74 -8.73 1.78 -8.51
CA ARG A 74 -9.74 1.45 -9.52
C ARG A 74 -9.62 2.43 -10.67
N SER A 75 -9.21 1.95 -11.84
CA SER A 75 -9.40 2.60 -13.14
C SER A 75 -10.88 2.76 -13.47
#